data_AF-A0A8C7ALL2-F1
#
_entry.id   AF-A0A8C7ALL2-F1
#
_cell.length_a   1.000
_cell.length_b   1.000
_cell.length_c   1.000
_cell.angle_alpha   90.00
_cell.angle_beta   90.00
_cell.angle_gamma   90.00
#
_symmetry.space_group_name_H-M   'P 1'
#
loop_
_entity.id
_entity.type
_entity.pdbx_description
1 polymer ?
#
loop_
_entity_poly.entity_id
_entity_poly.type
_entity_poly.pdbx_seq_one_letter_code
_entity_poly.pdbx_strand_id
1 'polypeptide(L)'
;MSNPFLKQVFNKDKTFRPKRKFEPGTQRFELHKKAQASLNAGLDLKLAVQLPPGEELSDWVAVHVVDFFNRINLIYEMTARMCH
;
A
#
# COMPACT_ATOMS: atom_id res chain seq x y z
N MET A 1 17.71 -21.20 1.00
CA MET A 1 18.11 -19.83 0.61
C MET A 1 17.22 -19.39 -0.55
N SER A 2 16.24 -18.51 -0.35
CA SER A 2 15.25 -18.12 -1.39
C SER A 2 15.10 -16.59 -1.48
N ASN A 3 15.54 -15.98 -2.58
CA ASN A 3 15.10 -14.66 -3.04
C ASN A 3 15.56 -14.38 -4.49
N PRO A 4 14.63 -14.11 -5.44
CA PRO A 4 14.78 -12.93 -6.30
C PRO A 4 13.41 -12.28 -6.63
N PHE A 5 13.02 -11.30 -5.81
CA PHE A 5 11.85 -10.39 -5.82
C PHE A 5 10.51 -10.99 -6.28
N LEU A 6 9.99 -11.95 -5.49
CA LEU A 6 8.75 -12.73 -5.71
C LEU A 6 8.52 -13.06 -7.21
N LYS A 7 9.65 -13.41 -7.86
CA LYS A 7 10.04 -13.68 -9.26
C LYS A 7 9.36 -12.99 -10.45
N GLN A 8 8.10 -12.61 -10.38
CA GLN A 8 7.34 -12.05 -11.51
C GLN A 8 6.00 -11.47 -11.03
N VAL A 9 5.89 -11.11 -9.73
CA VAL A 9 4.63 -10.77 -9.02
C VAL A 9 3.42 -11.65 -9.44
N PHE A 10 3.66 -12.93 -9.77
CA PHE A 10 2.69 -13.91 -10.30
C PHE A 10 2.18 -13.66 -11.73
N ASN A 11 3.08 -13.69 -12.73
CA ASN A 11 2.72 -13.69 -14.14
C ASN A 11 1.75 -14.81 -14.50
N LYS A 12 0.62 -14.50 -15.15
CA LYS A 12 0.01 -15.47 -16.07
C LYS A 12 0.17 -15.10 -17.55
N ASP A 13 0.46 -13.84 -17.88
CA ASP A 13 1.29 -13.40 -19.04
C ASP A 13 1.52 -11.88 -19.17
N LYS A 14 1.17 -11.08 -18.15
CA LYS A 14 2.01 -10.03 -17.48
C LYS A 14 1.16 -8.90 -16.92
N THR A 15 1.45 -8.52 -15.68
CA THR A 15 1.37 -7.15 -15.17
C THR A 15 2.41 -6.96 -14.06
N PHE A 16 2.70 -5.70 -13.79
CA PHE A 16 3.72 -5.11 -12.92
C PHE A 16 5.18 -5.23 -13.39
N ARG A 17 5.79 -4.07 -13.66
CA ARG A 17 7.22 -3.90 -13.93
C ARG A 17 7.81 -2.79 -13.05
N PRO A 18 8.68 -3.13 -12.08
CA PRO A 18 9.32 -2.16 -11.19
C PRO A 18 10.63 -1.63 -11.82
N LYS A 19 11.23 -0.48 -11.50
CA LYS A 19 11.36 0.24 -10.22
C LYS A 19 11.65 1.74 -10.49
N ARG A 20 11.36 2.60 -9.51
CA ARG A 20 12.28 3.69 -9.12
C ARG A 20 12.45 3.66 -7.62
N LYS A 21 13.62 3.24 -7.14
CA LYS A 21 14.01 3.52 -5.75
C LYS A 21 14.18 5.04 -5.65
N PHE A 22 13.77 5.64 -4.55
CA PHE A 22 14.12 7.03 -4.30
C PHE A 22 15.62 7.06 -4.01
N GLU A 23 16.39 7.64 -4.93
CA GLU A 23 17.85 7.72 -4.76
C GLU A 23 18.17 8.62 -3.56
N PRO A 24 19.02 8.19 -2.62
CA PRO A 24 19.46 9.03 -1.51
C PRO A 24 20.01 10.37 -2.00
N GLY A 25 19.68 11.45 -1.28
CA GLY A 25 20.05 12.81 -1.68
C GLY A 25 19.08 13.46 -2.68
N THR A 26 18.05 12.76 -3.16
CA THR A 26 16.97 13.39 -3.95
C THR A 26 15.87 13.94 -3.05
N GLN A 27 15.21 15.01 -3.49
CA GLN A 27 14.04 15.56 -2.78
C GLN A 27 12.94 14.52 -2.54
N ARG A 28 12.74 13.59 -3.49
CA ARG A 28 11.75 12.51 -3.37
C ARG A 28 12.10 11.54 -2.25
N PHE A 29 13.39 11.24 -2.05
CA PHE A 29 13.85 10.41 -0.94
C PHE A 29 13.58 11.07 0.41
N GLU A 30 13.90 12.37 0.54
CA GLU A 30 13.66 13.11 1.78
C GLU A 30 12.16 13.24 2.10
N LEU A 31 11.32 13.50 1.08
CA LEU A 31 9.86 13.53 1.25
C LEU A 31 9.31 12.17 1.67
N HIS A 32 9.81 11.08 1.06
CA HIS A 32 9.41 9.72 1.44
C HIS A 32 9.77 9.39 2.89
N LYS A 33 10.99 9.75 3.32
CA LYS A 33 11.44 9.57 4.71
C LYS A 33 10.57 10.34 5.71
N LYS A 34 10.23 11.60 5.40
CA LYS A 34 9.32 12.42 6.24
C LYS A 34 7.93 11.80 6.33
N ALA A 35 7.38 11.34 5.21
CA ALA A 35 6.07 10.67 5.19
C ALA A 35 6.06 9.39 6.04
N GLN A 36 7.11 8.56 5.95
CA GLN A 36 7.24 7.36 6.79
C GLN A 36 7.30 7.69 8.28
N ALA A 37 8.05 8.73 8.66
CA ALA A 37 8.12 9.17 10.05
C ALA A 37 6.75 9.62 10.58
N SER A 38 5.95 10.33 9.78
CA SER A 38 4.60 10.75 10.16
C SER A 38 3.57 9.61 10.22
N LEU A 39 3.80 8.50 9.50
CA LEU A 39 2.89 7.35 9.49
C LEU A 39 3.00 6.51 10.77
N ASN A 40 4.14 6.58 11.47
CA ASN A 40 4.40 5.84 12.72
C ASN A 40 3.70 6.46 13.94
N ALA A 41 2.45 6.91 13.80
CA ALA A 41 1.69 7.65 14.81
C ALA A 41 1.19 6.82 16.01
N GLY A 42 1.87 5.72 16.36
CA GLY A 42 1.54 4.89 17.53
C GLY A 42 0.40 3.89 17.36
N LEU A 43 -0.18 3.78 16.15
CA LEU A 43 -1.17 2.75 15.82
C LEU A 43 -0.47 1.48 15.32
N ASP A 44 -0.66 0.35 16.01
CA ASP A 44 -0.22 -0.95 15.50
C ASP A 44 -1.19 -1.45 14.42
N LEU A 45 -0.87 -1.13 13.17
CA LEU A 45 -1.64 -1.56 12.00
C LEU A 45 -1.75 -3.09 11.91
N LYS A 46 -0.76 -3.84 12.40
CA LYS A 46 -0.79 -5.30 12.35
C LYS A 46 -1.88 -5.84 13.28
N LEU A 47 -2.10 -5.20 14.42
CA LEU A 47 -3.20 -5.54 15.31
C LEU A 47 -4.55 -5.13 14.71
N ALA A 48 -4.61 -3.94 14.11
CA ALA A 48 -5.85 -3.39 13.58
C ALA A 48 -6.45 -4.16 12.38
N VAL A 49 -5.63 -4.90 11.62
CA VAL A 49 -6.09 -5.68 10.46
C VAL A 49 -6.33 -7.16 10.75
N GLN A 50 -6.08 -7.61 11.99
CA GLN A 50 -6.31 -9.01 12.36
C GLN A 50 -7.80 -9.33 12.34
N LEU A 51 -8.12 -10.53 11.84
CA LEU A 51 -9.48 -11.07 11.88
C LEU A 51 -9.92 -11.18 13.35
N PRO A 52 -11.03 -10.51 13.75
CA PRO A 52 -11.54 -10.63 15.10
C PRO A 52 -12.01 -12.06 15.41
N PRO A 53 -11.94 -12.50 16.68
CA PRO A 53 -12.38 -13.83 17.06
C PRO A 53 -13.89 -13.99 16.87
N GLY A 54 -14.29 -15.02 16.12
CA GLY A 54 -15.70 -15.34 15.87
C GLY A 54 -16.27 -14.76 14.57
N GLU A 55 -15.50 -13.94 13.85
CA GLU A 55 -15.90 -13.37 12.55
C GLU A 55 -15.47 -14.24 11.36
N GLU A 56 -16.15 -14.08 10.23
CA GLU A 56 -15.85 -14.76 8.98
C GLU A 56 -14.81 -13.98 8.16
N LEU A 57 -13.86 -14.70 7.55
CA LEU A 57 -12.72 -14.09 6.87
C LEU A 57 -13.14 -13.31 5.61
N SER A 58 -14.04 -13.86 4.81
CA SER A 58 -14.52 -13.25 3.58
C SER A 58 -15.27 -11.96 3.85
N ASP A 59 -16.13 -11.93 4.88
CA ASP A 59 -16.84 -10.75 5.36
C ASP A 59 -15.86 -9.68 5.86
N TRP A 60 -14.86 -10.08 6.66
CA TRP A 60 -13.83 -9.17 7.14
C TRP A 60 -13.01 -8.55 6.00
N VAL A 61 -12.63 -9.35 5.01
CA VAL A 61 -11.93 -8.87 3.81
C VAL A 61 -12.83 -7.97 2.99
N ALA A 62 -14.12 -8.31 2.82
CA ALA A 62 -15.06 -7.54 2.03
C ALA A 62 -15.23 -6.12 2.59
N VAL A 63 -15.42 -5.99 3.91
CA VAL A 63 -15.51 -4.69 4.59
C VAL A 63 -14.26 -3.86 4.33
N HIS A 64 -13.07 -4.46 4.53
CA HIS A 64 -11.81 -3.75 4.29
C HIS A 64 -11.60 -3.34 2.82
N VAL A 65 -11.98 -4.19 1.86
CA VAL A 65 -11.85 -3.87 0.43
C VAL A 65 -12.69 -2.64 0.06
N VAL A 66 -13.92 -2.56 0.56
CA VAL A 66 -14.81 -1.41 0.33
C VAL A 66 -14.23 -0.15 0.96
N ASP A 67 -13.76 -0.24 2.20
CA ASP A 67 -13.14 0.89 2.89
C ASP A 67 -11.90 1.42 2.16
N PHE A 68 -11.01 0.52 1.70
CA PHE A 68 -9.83 0.90 0.93
C PHE A 68 -10.20 1.53 -0.41
N PHE A 69 -11.16 0.96 -1.12
CA PHE A 69 -11.64 1.50 -2.40
C PHE A 69 -12.14 2.94 -2.22
N ASN A 70 -13.04 3.17 -1.26
CA ASN A 70 -13.60 4.48 -0.99
C ASN A 70 -12.52 5.50 -0.61
N ARG A 71 -11.56 5.09 0.24
CA ARG A 71 -10.49 5.98 0.68
C ARG A 71 -9.49 6.31 -0.41
N ILE A 72 -9.19 5.36 -1.29
CA ILE A 72 -8.33 5.59 -2.47
C ILE A 72 -9.03 6.50 -3.47
N ASN A 73 -10.33 6.30 -3.72
CA ASN A 73 -11.09 7.15 -4.63
C ASN A 73 -11.08 8.62 -4.19
N LEU A 74 -11.27 8.88 -2.89
CA LEU A 74 -11.19 10.24 -2.37
C LEU A 74 -9.82 10.90 -2.67
N ILE A 75 -8.72 10.16 -2.45
CA ILE A 75 -7.37 10.65 -2.75
C ILE A 75 -7.18 10.87 -4.26
N TYR A 76 -7.69 9.94 -5.06
CA TYR A 76 -7.62 10.04 -6.52
C TYR A 76 -8.38 11.28 -7.01
N GLU A 77 -9.61 11.51 -6.56
CA GLU A 77 -10.40 12.68 -6.91
C GLU A 77 -9.68 13.99 -6.57
N MET A 78 -9.00 14.05 -5.40
CA MET A 78 -8.22 15.22 -4.99
C MET A 78 -7.01 15.49 -5.87
N THR A 79 -6.36 14.43 -6.37
CA THR A 79 -5.09 14.52 -7.10
C THR A 79 -5.26 14.45 -8.62
N ALA A 80 -6.40 13.96 -9.10
CA ALA A 80 -6.67 13.68 -10.51
C ALA A 80 -6.48 14.92 -11.40
N ARG A 81 -6.81 16.11 -10.91
CA ARG A 81 -6.62 17.37 -11.66
C ARG A 81 -5.14 17.74 -11.90
N MET A 82 -4.22 17.17 -11.11
CA MET A 82 -2.79 17.47 -11.17
C MET A 82 -1.98 16.33 -11.83
N CYS A 83 -2.63 15.22 -12.18
CA CYS A 83 -2.02 14.08 -12.84
C CYS A 83 -2.22 14.20 -14.35
N HIS A 84 -1.18 14.67 -15.05
CA HIS A 84 -1.07 14.64 -16.51
C HIS A 84 -0.12 13.53 -16.96
#